data_AF-A0A920K6U8-F1
#
_entry.id   AF-A0A920K6U8-F1
#
_cell.length_a   1.000
_cell.length_b   1.000
_cell.length_c   1.000
_cell.angle_alpha   90.00
_cell.angle_beta   90.00
_cell.angle_gamma   90.00
#
_symmetry.space_group_name_H-M   'P 1'
#
loop_
_entity.id
_entity.type
_entity.pdbx_description
1 polymer ?
#
loop_
_entity_poly.entity_id
_entity_poly.type
_entity_poly.pdbx_seq_one_letter_code
_entity_poly.pdbx_strand_id
1 'polypeptide(L)' 'MSFAVRELGAQCGVVLTASHNPPEYNGYKVYWEDGGQIVPPHDNAIIEEINATQFSDIQFVAKPEILHL' A
#
# COMPACT_ATOMS: atom_id res chain seq x y z
N MET A 1 8.02 8.72 1.98
CA MET A 1 6.66 8.45 1.49
C MET A 1 5.77 9.68 1.62
N SER A 2 5.47 10.15 2.84
CA SER A 2 4.62 11.34 3.09
C SER A 2 4.92 12.58 2.22
N PHE A 3 6.20 12.96 2.07
CA PHE A 3 6.60 14.04 1.16
C PHE A 3 6.32 13.70 -0.31
N ALA A 4 6.74 12.51 -0.76
CA ALA A 4 6.67 12.12 -2.16
C ALA A 4 5.24 12.00 -2.68
N VAL A 5 4.28 11.50 -1.89
CA VAL A 5 2.87 11.40 -2.33
C VAL A 5 2.28 12.77 -2.61
N ARG A 6 2.61 13.77 -1.78
CA ARG A 6 2.16 15.16 -1.96
C ARG A 6 2.87 15.84 -3.12
N GLU A 7 4.18 15.65 -3.23
CA GLU A 7 5.02 16.27 -4.26
C GLU A 7 4.68 15.75 -5.67
N LEU A 8 4.38 14.45 -5.78
CA LEU A 8 4.05 13.81 -7.06
C LEU A 8 2.56 13.85 -7.38
N GLY A 9 1.72 14.41 -6.49
CA GLY A 9 0.27 14.38 -6.62
C GLY A 9 -0.30 12.96 -6.69
N ALA A 10 0.34 12.00 -6.02
CA ALA A 10 -0.09 10.61 -6.00
C ALA A 10 -1.25 10.43 -5.01
N GLN A 11 -2.22 9.59 -5.38
CA GLN A 11 -3.38 9.31 -4.52
C GLN A 11 -3.00 8.58 -3.23
N CYS A 12 -1.99 7.71 -3.27
CA CYS A 12 -1.49 7.02 -2.10
C CYS A 12 -0.05 6.54 -2.31
N GLY A 13 0.58 6.09 -1.22
CA GLY A 13 1.91 5.50 -1.25
C GLY A 13 2.03 4.30 -0.31
N VAL A 14 2.63 3.22 -0.80
CA VAL A 14 2.83 1.98 -0.04
C VAL A 14 4.30 1.81 0.31
N VAL A 15 4.60 1.55 1.57
CA VAL A 15 5.95 1.23 2.06
C VAL A 15 5.95 -0.22 2.54
N LEU A 16 6.75 -1.08 1.92
CA LEU A 16 6.98 -2.44 2.41
C LEU A 16 8.02 -2.38 3.54
N THR A 17 7.58 -2.62 4.78
CA THR A 17 8.43 -2.52 5.97
C THR A 17 7.82 -3.24 7.16
N ALA A 18 8.64 -3.96 7.90
CA ALA A 18 8.30 -4.49 9.22
C ALA A 18 8.72 -3.52 10.35
N SER A 19 9.09 -2.28 10.01
CA SER A 19 9.62 -1.27 10.92
C SER A 19 10.86 -1.74 11.69
N HIS A 20 10.71 -2.24 12.91
CA HIS A 20 11.78 -2.77 13.76
C HIS A 20 11.52 -4.23 14.16
N ASN A 21 10.50 -4.85 13.59
CA ASN A 21 10.17 -6.24 13.88
C ASN A 21 11.30 -7.16 13.38
N PRO A 22 11.42 -8.37 13.96
CA PRO A 22 12.36 -9.38 13.49
C PRO A 22 12.27 -9.63 11.97
N PRO A 23 13.37 -10.07 11.32
CA PRO A 23 13.46 -10.20 9.87
C PRO A 23 12.51 -11.26 9.29
N GLU A 24 11.97 -12.15 10.12
CA GLU A 24 10.97 -13.14 9.71
C GLU A 24 9.59 -12.50 9.47
N TYR A 25 9.35 -11.29 9.99
CA TYR A 25 8.10 -10.58 9.79
C TYR A 25 8.18 -9.64 8.59
N ASN A 26 7.08 -9.61 7.83
CA ASN A 26 6.84 -8.61 6.79
C ASN A 26 5.67 -7.72 7.17
N GLY A 27 5.59 -6.57 6.52
CA GLY A 27 4.49 -5.63 6.71
C GLY A 27 4.47 -4.60 5.60
N TYR A 28 3.38 -3.85 5.56
CA TYR A 28 3.26 -2.68 4.70
C TYR A 28 2.63 -1.53 5.49
N LYS A 29 2.91 -0.30 5.06
CA LYS A 29 2.27 0.92 5.55
C LYS A 29 1.69 1.65 4.35
N VAL A 30 0.47 2.17 4.47
CA VAL A 30 -0.19 2.96 3.44
C VAL A 30 -0.30 4.40 3.90
N TYR A 31 0.05 5.31 3.01
CA TYR A 31 -0.09 6.76 3.18
C TYR A 31 -1.09 7.28 2.15
N TRP A 32 -1.98 8.19 2.54
CA TRP A 32 -2.97 8.79 1.65
C TRP A 32 -2.41 10.04 0.94
N GLU A 33 -3.23 10.68 0.10
CA GLU A 33 -2.85 11.86 -0.70
C GLU A 33 -2.40 13.06 0.15
N ASP A 34 -2.86 13.13 1.40
CA ASP A 34 -2.49 14.15 2.38
C ASP A 34 -1.10 13.91 3.00
N GLY A 35 -0.48 12.76 2.70
CA GLY A 35 0.80 12.31 3.26
C GLY A 35 0.70 11.74 4.67
N GLY A 36 -0.49 11.63 5.25
CA GLY A 36 -0.74 10.93 6.51
C GLY A 36 -0.83 9.42 6.29
N GLN A 37 -0.66 8.63 7.37
CA GLN A 37 -1.00 7.20 7.32
C GLN A 37 -2.52 7.04 7.25
N ILE A 38 -2.98 5.97 6.60
CA ILE A 38 -4.42 5.65 6.58
C ILE A 38 -4.96 5.49 8.00
N VAL A 39 -6.18 5.99 8.21
CA VAL A 39 -6.94 5.93 9.46
C VAL A 39 -8.40 5.62 9.14
N PRO A 40 -9.23 5.22 10.13
CA PRO A 40 -10.65 5.06 9.93
C PRO A 40 -11.32 6.27 9.26
N PRO A 41 -12.23 6.05 8.30
CA PRO A 41 -12.79 4.76 7.88
C PRO A 41 -12.07 4.08 6.69
N HIS A 42 -10.98 4.66 6.17
CA HIS A 42 -10.33 4.20 4.93
C HIS A 42 -9.65 2.83 5.08
N ASP A 43 -9.17 2.52 6.28
CA ASP A 43 -8.57 1.23 6.62
C ASP A 43 -9.57 0.07 6.50
N ASN A 44 -10.84 0.27 6.87
CA ASN A 44 -11.87 -0.76 6.76
C ASN A 44 -12.07 -1.22 5.31
N ALA A 45 -12.15 -0.29 4.36
CA ALA A 45 -12.32 -0.62 2.95
C ALA A 45 -11.14 -1.46 2.41
N ILE A 46 -9.91 -1.16 2.87
CA ILE A 46 -8.72 -1.94 2.50
C ILE A 46 -8.80 -3.35 3.09
N ILE A 47 -9.21 -3.49 4.35
CA ILE A 47 -9.36 -4.79 5.01
C ILE A 47 -10.47 -5.62 4.36
N GLU A 48 -11.59 -5.01 3.98
CA GLU A 48 -12.67 -5.67 3.25
C GLU A 48 -12.17 -6.25 1.93
N GLU A 49 -11.42 -5.47 1.14
CA GLU A 49 -10.84 -5.92 -0.14
C GLU A 49 -9.83 -7.05 0.05
N ILE A 50 -8.97 -6.95 1.07
CA ILE A 50 -8.01 -8.02 1.41
C ILE A 50 -8.74 -9.32 1.74
N ASN A 51 -9.80 -9.25 2.54
CA ASN A 51 -10.58 -10.42 2.92
C ASN A 51 -11.38 -11.02 1.74
N ALA A 52 -11.76 -10.19 0.77
CA ALA A 52 -12.46 -10.63 -0.43
C ALA A 52 -11.53 -11.23 -1.49
N THR A 53 -10.23 -10.90 -1.46
CA THR A 53 -9.24 -11.35 -2.44
C THR A 53 -8.82 -12.81 -2.18
N GLN A 54 -9.00 -13.69 -3.17
CA GLN A 54 -8.48 -15.06 -3.08
C GLN A 54 -7.02 -15.12 -3.54
N PHE A 55 -6.25 -16.06 -2.99
CA PHE A 55 -4.85 -16.25 -3.37
C PHE A 55 -4.67 -16.53 -4.88
N SER A 56 -5.62 -17.24 -5.50
CA SER A 56 -5.63 -17.53 -6.93
C SER A 56 -5.77 -16.29 -7.81
N ASP A 57 -6.26 -15.19 -7.26
CA ASP A 57 -6.56 -13.96 -7.99
C ASP A 57 -5.33 -13.02 -8.04
N ILE A 58 -4.32 -13.30 -7.22
CA ILE A 58 -3.09 -12.52 -7.12
C ILE A 58 -2.25 -12.67 -8.40
N GLN A 59 -2.02 -11.54 -9.07
CA GLN A 59 -1.20 -11.48 -10.28
C GLN A 59 0.29 -11.36 -9.89
N PHE A 60 1.02 -12.47 -10.01
CA PHE A 60 2.47 -12.50 -9.76
C PHE A 60 3.31 -12.00 -10.94
N VAL A 61 2.69 -11.85 -12.12
CA VAL A 61 3.34 -11.30 -13.32
C VAL A 61 3.15 -9.80 -13.33
N ALA A 62 4.26 -9.06 -13.33
CA ALA A 62 4.22 -7.60 -13.45
C ALA A 62 3.60 -7.18 -14.78
N LYS A 63 2.87 -6.06 -14.76
CA LYS A 63 2.25 -5.42 -15.92
C LYS A 63 2.97 -4.10 -16.21
N PRO A 64 4.02 -4.07 -17.07
CA PRO A 64 4.81 -2.87 -17.29
C PRO A 64 3.99 -1.68 -17.80
N GLU A 65 2.87 -1.94 -18.48
CA GLU A 65 1.99 -0.92 -19.05
C GLU A 65 1.31 -0.03 -18.01
N ILE A 66 1.22 -0.46 -16.75
CA ILE A 66 0.66 0.34 -15.64
C ILE A 66 1.75 0.99 -14.77
N LEU A 67 3.03 0.78 -15.10
CA LEU A 67 4.14 1.40 -14.39
C LEU A 67 4.50 2.73 -15.05
N HIS A 68 4.25 3.84 -14.35
CA HIS A 68 4.88 5.12 -14.67
C HIS A 68 6.23 5.19 -13.95
N LEU A 69 7.31 5.16 -14.73
CA LEU A 69 8.69 5.33 -14.27
C LEU A 69 9.15 6.78 -14.47
#